data_AF-A0A6M6DPL6-F1
#
_entry.id   AF-A0A6M6DPL6-F1
#
_cell.length_a   1.000
_cell.length_b   1.000
_cell.length_c   1.000
_cell.angle_alpha   90.00
_cell.angle_beta   90.00
_cell.angle_gamma   90.00
#
_symmetry.space_group_name_H-M   'P 1'
#
loop_
_entity.id
_entity.type
_entity.pdbx_description
1 polymer ?
#
loop_
_entity_poly.entity_id
_entity_poly.type
_entity_poly.pdbx_seq_one_letter_code
_entity_poly.pdbx_strand_id
1 'polypeptide(L)'
;MKYAQIFIDSRIRNATLIVLLICMSIAWLFDSDYWYNIAVLMVAVSFILHGVNDYIVGKNKARGTVIILLSVLFTLYNLLRIFFL
;
A
#
# COMPACT_ATOMS: atom_id res chain seq x y z
N MET A 1 20.99 11.34 -0.27
CA MET A 1 20.39 11.26 -1.62
C MET A 1 18.99 11.87 -1.56
N LYS A 2 18.61 12.73 -2.52
CA LYS A 2 17.33 13.48 -2.53
C LYS A 2 16.07 12.62 -2.30
N TYR A 3 16.11 11.34 -2.65
CA TYR A 3 14.99 10.39 -2.48
C TYR A 3 14.73 9.94 -1.04
N ALA A 4 15.73 10.01 -0.15
CA ALA A 4 15.58 9.54 1.24
C ALA A 4 14.60 10.40 2.06
N GLN A 5 14.36 11.65 1.65
CA GLN A 5 13.39 12.54 2.29
C GLN A 5 11.94 12.28 1.83
N ILE A 6 11.75 11.64 0.68
CA ILE A 6 10.42 11.32 0.13
C ILE A 6 9.90 10.03 0.78
N PHE A 7 10.78 9.05 0.97
CA PHE A 7 10.44 7.75 1.56
C PHE A 7 10.63 7.69 3.08
N ILE A 8 10.34 8.77 3.81
CA ILE A 8 10.40 8.70 5.28
C ILE A 8 9.21 7.84 5.76
N ASP A 9 9.49 6.79 6.54
CA ASP A 9 8.50 5.82 7.04
C ASP A 9 7.26 6.49 7.64
N SER A 10 7.47 7.50 8.50
CA SER A 10 6.38 8.26 9.12
C SER A 10 5.51 9.01 8.11
N ARG A 11 6.09 9.51 7.01
CA ARG A 11 5.33 10.18 5.94
C ARG A 11 4.53 9.18 5.12
N ILE A 12 5.13 8.05 4.73
CA ILE A 12 4.45 6.99 3.98
C ILE A 12 3.27 6.48 4.81
N ARG A 13 3.50 6.16 6.08
CA ARG A 13 2.46 5.70 7.00
C ARG A 13 1.35 6.74 7.16
N ASN A 14 1.68 8.01 7.42
CA ASN A 14 0.65 9.01 7.66
C ASN A 14 -0.19 9.30 6.40
N ALA A 15 0.47 9.41 5.23
CA ALA A 15 -0.24 9.63 3.97
C ALA A 15 -1.17 8.45 3.64
N THR A 16 -0.69 7.22 3.80
CA THR A 16 -1.48 6.01 3.49
C THR A 16 -2.64 5.84 4.46
N LEU A 17 -2.46 6.11 5.76
CA LEU A 17 -3.54 6.08 6.74
C LEU A 17 -4.63 7.13 6.46
N ILE A 18 -4.25 8.35 6.08
CA ILE A 18 -5.22 9.41 5.72
C ILE A 18 -6.06 8.96 4.51
N VAL A 19 -5.42 8.44 3.47
CA VAL A 19 -6.12 7.97 2.27
C VAL A 19 -7.03 6.78 2.57
N LEU A 20 -6.57 5.84 3.41
CA LEU A 20 -7.36 4.70 3.88
C LEU A 20 -8.59 5.14 4.66
N LEU A 21 -8.45 6.11 5.56
CA LEU A 21 -9.55 6.64 6.34
C LEU A 21 -10.61 7.27 5.42
N ILE A 22 -10.19 8.02 4.40
CA ILE A 22 -11.09 8.61 3.41
C ILE A 22 -11.82 7.51 2.63
N CYS A 23 -11.09 6.52 2.12
CA CYS A 23 -11.70 5.42 1.35
C CYS A 23 -12.70 4.63 2.18
N MET A 24 -12.36 4.28 3.42
CA MET A 24 -13.26 3.55 4.33
C MET A 24 -14.48 4.38 4.74
N SER A 25 -14.30 5.68 4.98
CA SER A 25 -15.43 6.58 5.28
C SER A 25 -16.41 6.65 4.12
N ILE A 26 -15.90 6.74 2.89
CA ILE A 26 -16.74 6.75 1.68
C ILE A 26 -17.39 5.38 1.46
N ALA A 27 -16.63 4.29 1.62
CA ALA A 27 -17.16 2.92 1.50
C ALA A 27 -18.33 2.68 2.45
N TRP A 28 -18.20 3.14 3.70
CA TRP A 28 -19.27 3.06 4.68
C TRP A 28 -20.45 3.97 4.31
N LEU A 29 -20.21 5.24 3.97
CA LEU A 29 -21.28 6.20 3.68
C LEU A 29 -22.17 5.75 2.50
N PHE A 30 -21.58 5.10 1.50
CA PHE A 30 -22.27 4.67 0.28
C PHE A 30 -22.53 3.16 0.22
N ASP A 31 -22.24 2.42 1.29
CA ASP A 31 -22.32 0.95 1.35
C ASP A 31 -21.74 0.27 0.10
N SER A 32 -20.54 0.71 -0.29
CA SER A 32 -19.99 0.44 -1.62
C SER A 32 -18.81 -0.51 -1.56
N ASP A 33 -19.04 -1.73 -2.05
CA ASP A 33 -18.00 -2.75 -2.24
C ASP A 33 -16.83 -2.26 -3.11
N TYR A 34 -17.11 -1.37 -4.07
CA TYR A 34 -16.10 -0.77 -4.92
C TYR A 34 -15.08 0.05 -4.12
N TRP A 35 -15.53 0.86 -3.16
CA TRP A 35 -14.64 1.65 -2.31
C TRP A 35 -13.88 0.81 -1.29
N TYR A 36 -14.46 -0.31 -0.82
CA TYR A 36 -13.72 -1.31 -0.04
C TYR A 36 -12.58 -1.92 -0.86
N ASN A 37 -12.83 -2.28 -2.12
CA ASN A 37 -11.81 -2.81 -3.01
C ASN A 37 -10.68 -1.80 -3.30
N ILE A 38 -11.02 -0.51 -3.45
CA ILE A 38 -10.02 0.57 -3.56
C ILE A 38 -9.18 0.69 -2.28
N ALA A 39 -9.80 0.59 -1.10
CA ALA A 39 -9.07 0.66 0.16
C ALA A 39 -8.05 -0.49 0.28
N VAL A 40 -8.41 -1.69 -0.15
CA VAL A 40 -7.51 -2.85 -0.19
C VAL A 40 -6.33 -2.63 -1.16
N LEU A 41 -6.56 -2.04 -2.33
CA LEU A 41 -5.49 -1.66 -3.24
C LEU A 41 -4.57 -0.60 -2.65
N MET A 42 -5.10 0.37 -1.88
CA MET A 42 -4.29 1.37 -1.20
C MET A 42 -3.38 0.78 -0.11
N VAL A 43 -3.83 -0.25 0.60
CA VAL A 43 -2.97 -1.03 1.53
C VAL A 43 -1.81 -1.65 0.77
N ALA A 44 -2.08 -2.23 -0.40
CA ALA A 44 -1.04 -2.86 -1.22
C ALA A 44 0.03 -1.86 -1.68
N VAL A 45 -0.39 -0.68 -2.13
CA VAL A 45 0.51 0.43 -2.50
C VAL A 45 1.35 0.88 -1.30
N SER A 46 0.74 0.98 -0.11
CA SER A 46 1.46 1.31 1.12
C SER A 46 2.58 0.32 1.43
N PHE A 47 2.32 -0.98 1.30
CA PHE A 47 3.36 -1.99 1.53
C PHE A 47 4.49 -1.94 0.50
N ILE A 48 4.19 -1.67 -0.78
CA ILE A 48 5.23 -1.47 -1.79
C ILE A 48 6.12 -0.28 -1.40
N LEU A 49 5.53 0.85 -0.98
CA LEU A 49 6.28 2.04 -0.58
C LEU A 49 7.16 1.77 0.66
N HIS A 50 6.68 1.01 1.64
CA HIS A 50 7.48 0.59 2.78
C HIS A 50 8.60 -0.37 2.38
N GLY A 51 8.35 -1.32 1.48
CA GLY A 51 9.39 -2.22 0.97
C GLY A 51 10.47 -1.49 0.19
N VAL A 52 10.09 -0.47 -0.60
CA VAL A 52 11.04 0.43 -1.29
C VAL A 52 11.85 1.25 -0.29
N ASN A 53 11.22 1.77 0.76
CA ASN A 53 11.91 2.47 1.84
C ASN A 53 12.96 1.56 2.53
N ASP A 54 12.58 0.33 2.90
CA ASP A 54 13.49 -0.64 3.51
C ASP A 54 14.66 -1.00 2.58
N TYR A 55 14.40 -1.12 1.28
CA TYR A 55 15.41 -1.43 0.27
C TYR A 55 16.40 -0.28 0.04
N ILE A 56 15.90 0.96 -0.12
CA ILE A 56 16.70 2.13 -0.50
C ILE A 56 17.31 2.82 0.72
N VAL A 57 16.48 3.15 1.72
CA VAL A 57 16.87 3.99 2.86
C VAL A 57 17.38 3.12 4.01
N GLY A 58 16.67 2.04 4.32
CA GLY A 58 17.08 1.08 5.36
C GLY A 58 18.31 0.26 4.99
N LYS A 59 18.72 0.28 3.71
CA LYS A 59 19.79 -0.55 3.11
C LYS A 59 19.60 -2.06 3.36
N ASN A 60 18.41 -2.48 3.77
CA ASN A 60 18.09 -3.87 4.05
C ASN A 60 17.45 -4.48 2.81
N LYS A 61 18.31 -4.85 1.86
CA LYS A 61 17.89 -5.34 0.54
C LYS A 61 16.99 -6.57 0.64
N ALA A 62 17.32 -7.53 1.51
CA ALA A 62 16.55 -8.75 1.67
C ALA A 62 15.12 -8.46 2.15
N ARG A 63 14.98 -7.68 3.24
CA ARG A 63 13.68 -7.32 3.79
C ARG A 63 12.84 -6.52 2.80
N GLY A 64 13.44 -5.51 2.15
CA GLY A 64 12.75 -4.69 1.15
C GLY A 64 12.25 -5.53 -0.03
N THR A 65 13.08 -6.43 -0.57
CA THR A 65 12.68 -7.33 -1.67
C THR A 65 11.54 -8.26 -1.27
N VAL A 66 11.59 -8.86 -0.07
CA VAL A 66 10.52 -9.75 0.42
C VAL A 66 9.21 -9.00 0.57
N ILE A 67 9.23 -7.80 1.16
CA ILE A 67 8.03 -6.97 1.32
C ILE A 67 7.46 -6.60 -0.04
N ILE A 68 8.28 -6.16 -1.00
CA ILE A 68 7.81 -5.82 -2.36
C ILE A 68 7.18 -7.05 -3.02
N LEU A 69 7.84 -8.21 -2.98
CA LEU A 69 7.34 -9.45 -3.59
C LEU A 69 5.97 -9.85 -3.01
N LEU A 70 5.84 -9.86 -1.68
CA LEU A 70 4.59 -10.16 -0.99
C LEU A 70 3.49 -9.14 -1.33
N SER A 71 3.85 -7.86 -1.44
CA SER A 71 2.91 -6.80 -1.79
C SER A 71 2.38 -6.94 -3.21
N VAL A 72 3.25 -7.33 -4.14
CA VAL A 72 2.87 -7.59 -5.54
C VAL A 72 1.94 -8.80 -5.62
N LEU A 73 2.26 -9.90 -4.92
CA LEU A 73 1.40 -11.08 -4.84
C LEU A 73 0.04 -10.75 -4.23
N PHE A 74 0.01 -9.97 -3.15
CA PHE A 74 -1.21 -9.48 -2.54
C PHE A 74 -2.03 -8.62 -3.51
N THR A 75 -1.37 -7.72 -4.27
CA THR A 75 -2.04 -6.89 -5.27
C THR A 75 -2.67 -7.74 -6.37
N LEU A 76 -1.91 -8.71 -6.90
CA LEU A 76 -2.38 -9.63 -7.96
C LEU A 76 -3.58 -10.46 -7.48
N TYR A 77 -3.51 -11.01 -6.27
CA TYR A 77 -4.62 -11.76 -5.68
C TYR A 77 -5.89 -10.91 -5.57
N ASN A 78 -5.78 -9.67 -5.08
CA ASN A 78 -6.93 -8.80 -4.95
C ASN A 78 -7.47 -8.32 -6.30
N LEU A 79 -6.61 -8.06 -7.29
CA LEU A 79 -7.06 -7.77 -8.66
C LEU A 79 -7.81 -8.97 -9.26
N LEU A 80 -7.29 -10.18 -9.11
CA LEU A 80 -7.97 -11.39 -9.56
C LEU A 80 -9.34 -11.52 -8.90
N ARG A 81 -9.42 -11.30 -7.58
CA ARG A 81 -10.69 -11.30 -6.86
C ARG A 81 -11.66 -10.24 -7.39
N ILE A 82 -11.21 -9.02 -7.69
CA ILE A 82 -12.09 -7.94 -8.17
C ILE A 82 -12.62 -8.21 -9.58
N PHE A 83 -11.81 -8.81 -10.47
CA PHE A 83 -12.18 -9.00 -11.87
C PHE A 83 -12.85 -10.34 -12.18
N PHE A 84 -12.62 -11.37 -11.37
CA PHE A 84 -13.04 -12.74 -11.69
C PHE A 84 -13.92 -13.40 -10.62
N LEU A 85 -14.17 -12.75 -9.48
CA LEU A 85 -14.93 -13.30 -8.35
C LEU A 85 -16.00 -12.32 -7.86
#